data_AF-A0A3M9ZWS4-F1
#
_entry.id   AF-A0A3M9ZWS4-F1
#
_cell.length_a   1.000
_cell.length_b   1.000
_cell.length_c   1.000
_cell.angle_alpha   90.00
_cell.angle_beta   90.00
_cell.angle_gamma   90.00
#
_symmetry.space_group_name_H-M   'P 1'
#
loop_
_entity.id
_entity.type
_entity.pdbx_description
1 polymer ?
#
loop_
_entity_poly.entity_id
_entity_poly.type
_entity_poly.pdbx_seq_one_letter_code
_entity_poly.pdbx_strand_id
1 'polypeptide(L)'
;MAISQENRDFVGSLIDYYIGESGSYRQMAEDYAPEIESVQDAAFGIIVGCVHAGFLQAYQSQQMTPDLGDMQELGKMIKERAPLIRESVLDPGSKDREA
;
A
#
# COMPACT_ATOMS: atom_id res chain seq x y z
N MET A 1 -3.74 -13.30 17.23
CA MET A 1 -3.99 -12.14 18.10
C MET A 1 -4.50 -11.02 17.21
N ALA A 2 -4.61 -9.79 17.69
CA ALA A 2 -4.94 -8.62 16.86
C ALA A 2 -3.70 -7.74 16.79
N ILE A 3 -3.52 -7.02 15.68
CA ILE A 3 -2.38 -6.11 15.50
C ILE A 3 -2.40 -5.08 16.64
N SER A 4 -1.22 -4.78 17.21
CA SER A 4 -1.11 -3.72 18.23
C SER A 4 -1.59 -2.38 17.67
N GLN A 5 -2.08 -1.48 18.53
CA GLN A 5 -2.55 -0.16 18.08
C GLN A 5 -1.46 0.62 17.34
N GLU A 6 -0.22 0.55 17.84
CA GLU A 6 0.95 1.16 17.18
C GLU A 6 1.16 0.63 15.75
N ASN A 7 1.11 -0.69 15.56
CA ASN A 7 1.29 -1.28 14.24
C ASN A 7 0.10 -0.99 13.31
N ARG A 8 -1.13 -0.84 13.85
CA ARG A 8 -2.29 -0.39 13.07
C ARG A 8 -2.11 1.05 12.58
N ASP A 9 -1.73 1.96 13.47
CA ASP A 9 -1.55 3.37 13.13
C ASP A 9 -0.41 3.55 12.13
N PHE A 10 0.66 2.76 12.28
CA PHE A 10 1.74 2.69 11.31
C PHE A 10 1.27 2.21 9.94
N VAL A 11 0.54 1.09 9.85
CA VAL A 11 0.02 0.57 8.57
C VAL A 11 -0.94 1.56 7.93
N GLY A 12 -1.83 2.19 8.71
CA GLY A 12 -2.74 3.22 8.22
C GLY A 12 -1.97 4.38 7.58
N SER A 13 -0.96 4.89 8.29
CA SER A 13 -0.09 5.96 7.79
C SER A 13 0.70 5.54 6.55
N LEU A 14 1.15 4.29 6.49
CA LEU A 14 1.89 3.73 5.36
C LEU A 14 1.01 3.64 4.11
N ILE A 15 -0.25 3.22 4.25
CA ILE A 15 -1.21 3.21 3.15
C ILE A 15 -1.50 4.64 2.66
N ASP A 16 -1.76 5.57 3.59
CA ASP A 16 -2.05 6.96 3.22
C ASP A 16 -0.86 7.64 2.52
N TYR A 17 0.37 7.32 2.94
CA TYR A 17 1.60 7.75 2.28
C TYR A 17 1.69 7.24 0.83
N TYR A 18 1.51 5.93 0.60
CA TYR A 18 1.61 5.38 -0.76
C TYR A 18 0.48 5.81 -1.69
N ILE A 19 -0.70 6.13 -1.14
CA ILE A 19 -1.78 6.79 -1.89
C ILE A 19 -1.32 8.18 -2.37
N GLY A 20 -0.69 8.96 -1.51
CA GLY A 20 -0.14 10.28 -1.85
C GLY A 20 0.95 10.22 -2.92
N GLU A 21 1.76 9.17 -2.91
CA GLU A 21 2.87 8.96 -3.84
C GLU A 21 2.51 8.07 -5.05
N SER A 22 1.22 7.78 -5.26
CA SER A 22 0.72 6.85 -6.28
C SER A 22 1.18 7.16 -7.71
N GLY A 23 1.40 8.44 -8.04
CA GLY A 23 1.95 8.86 -9.32
C GLY A 23 3.36 8.30 -9.58
N SER A 24 4.23 8.30 -8.57
CA SER A 24 5.57 7.75 -8.63
C SER A 24 5.54 6.24 -8.88
N TYR A 25 4.64 5.51 -8.23
CA TYR A 25 4.48 4.07 -8.42
C TYR A 25 3.89 3.70 -9.79
N ARG A 26 3.00 4.55 -10.32
CA ARG A 26 2.51 4.41 -11.68
C ARG A 26 3.63 4.58 -12.70
N GLN A 27 4.43 5.63 -12.56
CA GLN A 27 5.57 5.86 -13.45
C GLN A 27 6.56 4.69 -13.39
N MET A 28 6.83 4.16 -12.18
CA MET A 28 7.66 2.97 -12.04
C MET A 28 7.04 1.73 -12.72
N ALA A 29 5.72 1.58 -12.70
CA ALA A 29 5.05 0.49 -13.42
C ALA A 29 5.15 0.63 -14.95
N GLU A 30 5.17 1.86 -15.49
CA GLU A 30 5.31 2.13 -16.93
C GLU A 30 6.64 1.60 -17.49
N ASP A 31 7.71 1.58 -16.69
CA ASP A 31 9.02 1.05 -17.09
C ASP A 31 9.04 -0.45 -17.38
N TYR A 32 8.00 -1.19 -16.95
CA TYR A 32 7.84 -2.62 -17.21
C TYR A 32 6.93 -2.91 -18.41
N ALA A 33 6.63 -1.92 -19.25
CA ALA A 33 5.98 -2.17 -20.53
C ALA A 33 7.03 -2.63 -21.57
N PRO A 34 6.78 -3.71 -22.33
CA PRO A 34 5.50 -4.38 -22.56
C PRO A 34 5.26 -5.65 -21.71
N GLU A 35 6.08 -5.94 -20.70
CA GLU A 35 5.96 -7.16 -19.88
C GLU A 35 4.68 -7.21 -19.04
N ILE A 36 4.04 -6.07 -18.80
CA ILE A 36 2.76 -5.95 -18.07
C ILE A 36 1.60 -5.59 -19.00
N GLU A 37 0.42 -6.16 -18.73
CA GLU A 37 -0.81 -5.88 -19.49
C GLU A 37 -1.50 -4.58 -19.07
N SER A 38 -1.30 -4.15 -17.81
CA SER A 38 -1.99 -3.01 -17.20
C SER A 38 -1.06 -2.30 -16.22
N VAL A 39 -0.67 -1.07 -16.58
CA VAL A 39 0.12 -0.19 -15.71
C VAL A 39 -0.59 0.08 -14.40
N GLN A 40 -1.91 0.27 -14.44
CA GLN A 40 -2.69 0.58 -13.24
C GLN A 40 -2.74 -0.59 -12.26
N ASP A 41 -2.94 -1.81 -12.77
CA ASP A 41 -3.01 -2.99 -11.91
C ASP A 41 -1.61 -3.35 -11.36
N ALA A 42 -0.56 -3.14 -12.15
CA ALA A 42 0.82 -3.29 -11.70
C ALA A 42 1.17 -2.28 -10.59
N ALA A 43 0.86 -1.00 -10.78
CA ALA A 43 1.07 0.05 -9.77
C ALA A 43 0.27 -0.20 -8.49
N PHE A 44 -0.99 -0.64 -8.61
CA PHE A 44 -1.79 -1.08 -7.47
C PHE A 44 -1.10 -2.23 -6.71
N GLY A 45 -0.65 -3.26 -7.44
CA GLY A 45 0.06 -4.40 -6.86
C GLY A 45 1.36 -4.01 -6.16
N ILE A 46 2.13 -3.08 -6.76
CA ILE A 46 3.34 -2.50 -6.18
C ILE A 46 3.03 -1.82 -4.84
N ILE A 47 2.03 -0.93 -4.80
CA ILE A 47 1.64 -0.22 -3.58
C ILE A 47 1.24 -1.23 -2.48
N VAL A 48 0.37 -2.20 -2.80
CA VAL A 48 -0.04 -3.24 -1.86
C VAL A 48 1.15 -4.06 -1.36
N GLY A 49 2.08 -4.41 -2.25
CA GLY A 49 3.32 -5.11 -1.92
C GLY A 49 4.21 -4.30 -0.99
N CYS A 50 4.36 -2.99 -1.24
CA CYS A 50 5.12 -2.09 -0.39
C CYS A 50 4.52 -1.94 1.02
N VAL A 51 3.19 -1.81 1.13
CA VAL A 51 2.50 -1.80 2.43
C VAL A 51 2.78 -3.10 3.19
N HIS A 52 2.67 -4.24 2.51
CA HIS A 52 2.90 -5.54 3.10
C HIS A 52 4.36 -5.72 3.53
N ALA A 53 5.33 -5.28 2.73
CA ALA A 53 6.75 -5.32 3.07
C ALA A 53 7.06 -4.42 4.28
N GLY A 54 6.52 -3.19 4.31
CA GLY A 54 6.68 -2.27 5.42
C GLY A 54 6.10 -2.81 6.73
N PHE A 55 4.95 -3.47 6.67
CA PHE A 55 4.38 -4.17 7.83
C PHE A 55 5.32 -5.26 8.36
N LEU A 56 5.83 -6.14 7.48
CA LEU A 56 6.76 -7.20 7.90
C LEU A 56 8.07 -6.61 8.48
N GLN A 57 8.58 -5.53 7.88
CA GLN A 57 9.77 -4.84 8.35
C GLN A 57 9.56 -4.22 9.74
N ALA A 58 8.37 -3.67 10.04
CA ALA A 58 8.05 -3.13 11.36
C ALA A 58 8.07 -4.24 12.42
N TYR A 59 7.46 -5.40 12.14
CA TYR A 59 7.52 -6.56 13.03
C TYR A 59 8.95 -7.04 13.24
N GLN A 60 9.72 -7.17 12.16
CA GLN A 60 11.12 -7.60 12.23
C GLN A 60 11.96 -6.64 13.08
N SER A 61 11.74 -5.33 12.95
CA SER A 61 12.44 -4.30 13.73
C SER A 61 12.12 -4.38 15.23
N GLN A 62 10.92 -4.86 15.57
CA GLN A 62 10.50 -5.15 16.95
C GLN A 62 10.94 -6.55 17.43
N GLN A 63 11.72 -7.28 16.63
CA GLN A 63 12.08 -8.69 16.87
C GLN A 63 10.88 -9.63 17.00
N MET A 64 9.77 -9.28 16.34
CA MET A 64 8.53 -10.03 16.31
C MET A 64 8.32 -10.71 14.95
N THR A 65 7.41 -11.69 14.93
CA THR A 65 6.92 -12.32 13.70
C THR A 65 5.40 -12.27 13.73
N PRO A 66 4.74 -11.75 12.69
CA PRO A 66 3.28 -11.66 12.67
C PRO A 66 2.65 -13.06 12.66
N ASP A 67 1.57 -13.22 13.41
CA ASP A 67 0.76 -14.43 13.38
C ASP A 67 -0.31 -14.38 12.28
N LEU A 68 -1.06 -15.48 12.10
CA LEU A 68 -2.12 -15.54 11.09
C LEU A 68 -3.20 -14.46 11.28
N GLY A 69 -3.53 -14.12 12.52
CA GLY A 69 -4.51 -13.08 12.85
C GLY A 69 -4.00 -11.70 12.42
N ASP A 70 -2.74 -11.41 12.69
CA ASP A 70 -2.10 -10.15 12.28
C ASP A 70 -2.11 -10.01 10.75
N MET A 71 -1.78 -11.07 10.02
CA MET A 71 -1.82 -11.09 8.55
C MET A 71 -3.24 -10.92 7.98
N GLN A 72 -4.23 -11.56 8.61
CA GLN A 72 -5.63 -11.41 8.21
C GLN A 72 -6.14 -9.99 8.42
N GLU A 73 -5.71 -9.36 9.50
CA GLU A 73 -6.10 -8.00 9.83
C GLU A 73 -5.45 -6.96 8.91
N LEU A 74 -4.16 -7.12 8.59
CA LEU A 74 -3.50 -6.34 7.53
C LEU A 74 -4.28 -6.43 6.21
N GLY A 75 -4.66 -7.66 5.83
CA GLY A 75 -5.45 -7.89 4.62
C GLY A 75 -6.79 -7.16 4.62
N LYS A 76 -7.45 -7.05 5.78
CA LYS A 76 -8.69 -6.26 5.92
C LYS A 76 -8.42 -4.78 5.75
N MET A 77 -7.40 -4.23 6.40
CA MET A 77 -7.04 -2.82 6.29
C MET A 77 -6.73 -2.42 4.84
N ILE A 78 -5.95 -3.25 4.13
CA ILE A 78 -5.64 -3.02 2.71
C ILE A 78 -6.92 -3.12 1.87
N LYS A 79 -7.77 -4.12 2.11
CA LYS A 79 -9.02 -4.31 1.36
C LYS A 79 -9.99 -3.14 1.53
N GLU A 80 -10.08 -2.58 2.74
CA GLU A 80 -10.91 -1.40 3.03
C GLU A 80 -10.40 -0.15 2.29
N ARG A 81 -9.08 -0.02 2.12
CA ARG A 81 -8.45 1.10 1.41
C ARG A 81 -8.21 0.87 -0.09
N ALA A 82 -8.42 -0.35 -0.58
CA ALA A 82 -8.18 -0.72 -1.98
C ALA A 82 -8.88 0.19 -3.01
N PRO A 83 -10.13 0.65 -2.81
CA PRO A 83 -10.76 1.60 -3.73
C PRO A 83 -9.98 2.91 -3.85
N LEU A 84 -9.49 3.45 -2.73
CA LEU A 84 -8.72 4.70 -2.68
C LEU A 84 -7.34 4.54 -3.33
N ILE A 85 -6.68 3.40 -3.11
CA ILE A 85 -5.42 3.08 -3.78
C ILE A 85 -5.64 3.05 -5.30
N ARG A 86 -6.68 2.35 -5.76
CA ARG A 86 -7.00 2.25 -7.19
C ARG A 86 -7.33 3.61 -7.81
N GLU A 87 -8.11 4.43 -7.12
CA GLU A 87 -8.43 5.80 -7.57
C GLU A 87 -7.17 6.66 -7.69
N SER A 88 -6.29 6.62 -6.69
CA SER A 88 -5.03 7.39 -6.70
C SER A 88 -4.11 7.03 -7.86
N VAL A 89 -4.07 5.75 -8.26
CA VAL A 89 -3.28 5.31 -9.42
C VAL A 89 -3.91 5.76 -10.75
N LEU A 90 -5.24 5.84 -10.83
CA LEU A 90 -5.96 6.29 -12.03
C LEU A 90 -5.81 7.80 -12.26
N ASP A 91 -5.97 8.59 -11.20
CA ASP A 91 -5.83 10.05 -11.21
C ASP A 91 -4.90 10.53 -10.08
N PRO A 92 -3.57 10.42 -10.27
CA PRO A 92 -2.59 10.77 -9.26
C PRO A 92 -2.50 12.28 -8.96
N GLY A 93 -3.23 13.13 -9.69
CA GLY A 93 -3.17 14.60 -9.56
C GLY A 93 -4.40 15.25 -8.94
N SER A 94 -5.33 14.48 -8.37
CA SER A 94 -6.57 15.03 -7.79
C SER A 94 -6.36 15.82 -6.48
N LYS A 95 -5.30 15.52 -5.71
CA LYS A 95 -5.00 16.22 -4.45
C LYS A 95 -4.24 17.55 -4.61
N ASP A 96 -3.60 17.78 -5.75
CA ASP A 96 -2.87 19.03 -6.03
C ASP A 96 -3.76 20.18 -6.51
N ARG A 97 -5.06 19.94 -6.73
CA ARG A 97 -6.00 20.96 -7.26
C ARG A 97 -6.77 21.75 -6.19
N GLU A 98 -6.55 21.47 -4.91
CA GLU A 98 -7.22 22.14 -3.79
C GLU A 98 -6.32 23.09 -2.97
N ALA A 99 -5.11 23.41 -3.44
CA ALA A 99 -4.18 24.36 -2.80
C ALA A 99 -4.13 25.73 -3.50
#